data_AF-A0A9Q3KN94-F1
#
_entry.id   AF-A0A9Q3KN94-F1
#
_cell.length_a   1.000
_cell.length_b   1.000
_cell.length_c   1.000
_cell.angle_alpha   90.00
_cell.angle_beta   90.00
_cell.angle_gamma   90.00
#
_symmetry.space_group_name_H-M   'P 1'
#
loop_
_entity.id
_entity.type
_entity.pdbx_description
1 polymer ?
#
loop_
_entity_poly.entity_id
_entity_poly.type
_entity_poly.pdbx_seq_one_letter_code
_entity_poly.pdbx_strand_id
1 'polypeptide(L)'
;MCNLDEIIKKTYHEEGRRNKHCHQIHIKNPPTTDFPKAPKGLPIDFYNMCWFNEKMLSQRRDLADVGTIAFLRDATKSLEFEDKDEKMGDKSFTDKNWDEATKEYNLDFLFSPEQDSEDE
;
A
#
# COMPACT_ATOMS: atom_id res chain seq x y z
N MET A 1 16.68 23.31 -24.94
CA MET A 1 15.55 22.37 -25.10
C MET A 1 16.12 21.04 -25.52
N CYS A 2 16.13 20.05 -24.62
CA CYS A 2 16.66 18.73 -24.90
C CYS A 2 15.59 17.91 -25.64
N ASN A 3 15.81 17.64 -26.93
CA ASN A 3 14.85 16.91 -27.77
C ASN A 3 14.95 15.41 -27.45
N LEU A 4 14.30 15.02 -26.36
CA LEU A 4 14.29 13.67 -25.81
C LEU A 4 13.89 12.62 -26.88
N ASP A 5 13.02 13.01 -27.81
CA ASP A 5 12.59 12.17 -28.94
C ASP A 5 13.71 11.81 -29.91
N GLU A 6 14.69 12.71 -30.14
CA GLU A 6 15.82 12.41 -31.01
C GLU A 6 16.77 11.39 -30.38
N ILE A 7 16.96 11.48 -29.07
CA ILE A 7 17.78 10.54 -28.29
C ILE A 7 17.11 9.16 -28.25
N ILE A 8 15.78 9.12 -28.06
CA ILE A 8 14.99 7.89 -28.08
C ILE A 8 15.05 7.22 -29.46
N LYS A 9 14.96 7.98 -30.56
CA LYS A 9 15.06 7.40 -31.92
C LYS A 9 16.44 6.81 -32.20
N LYS A 10 17.53 7.49 -31.83
CA LYS A 10 18.90 6.99 -32.03
C LYS A 10 19.14 5.68 -31.28
N THR A 11 18.78 5.64 -30.00
CA THR A 11 18.91 4.44 -29.17
C THR A 11 18.07 3.26 -29.69
N TYR A 12 16.88 3.52 -30.25
CA TYR A 12 16.04 2.48 -30.86
C TYR A 12 16.67 1.87 -32.13
N HIS A 13 17.37 2.69 -32.91
CA HIS A 13 18.10 2.24 -34.09
C HIS A 13 19.38 1.47 -33.73
N GLU A 14 20.05 1.84 -32.64
CA GLU A 14 21.31 1.23 -32.19
C GLU A 14 21.10 -0.09 -31.44
N GLU A 15 20.08 -0.22 -30.58
CA GLU A 15 19.86 -1.40 -29.73
C GLU A 15 18.99 -2.49 -30.39
N GLY A 16 18.33 -2.20 -31.51
CA GLY A 16 17.36 -3.09 -32.14
C GLY A 16 16.06 -3.28 -31.33
N ARG A 17 15.11 -4.06 -31.85
CA ARG A 17 13.81 -4.30 -31.19
C ARG A 17 14.03 -5.02 -29.84
N ARG A 18 13.87 -4.29 -28.74
CA ARG A 18 13.80 -4.88 -27.40
C ARG A 18 12.64 -5.88 -27.36
N ASN A 19 12.90 -7.11 -26.94
CA ASN A 19 11.89 -8.15 -26.78
C ASN A 19 10.89 -7.71 -25.71
N LYS A 20 9.73 -7.17 -26.11
CA LYS A 20 8.67 -6.69 -25.20
C LYS A 20 7.89 -7.83 -24.51
N HIS A 21 8.37 -9.06 -24.61
CA HIS A 21 7.70 -10.20 -24.01
C HIS A 21 8.02 -10.30 -22.52
N CYS A 22 7.31 -9.50 -21.72
CA CYS A 22 7.03 -9.90 -20.35
C CYS A 22 6.25 -11.22 -20.42
N HIS A 23 6.93 -12.34 -20.19
CA HIS A 23 6.26 -13.62 -20.03
C HIS A 23 5.47 -13.54 -18.72
N GLN A 24 4.15 -13.42 -18.83
CA GLN A 24 3.27 -13.59 -17.68
C GLN A 24 3.42 -15.05 -17.24
N ILE A 25 3.96 -15.27 -16.05
CA ILE A 25 4.10 -16.62 -15.50
C ILE A 25 2.70 -17.10 -15.15
N HIS A 26 2.10 -17.86 -16.05
CA HIS A 26 0.82 -18.48 -15.80
C HIS A 26 1.05 -19.74 -14.98
N ILE A 27 0.66 -19.71 -13.71
CA ILE A 27 0.70 -20.88 -12.84
C ILE A 27 -0.33 -21.87 -13.38
N LYS A 28 0.12 -23.01 -13.92
CA LYS A 28 -0.80 -24.08 -14.33
C LYS A 28 -1.41 -24.70 -13.07
N ASN A 29 -2.73 -24.58 -12.92
CA ASN A 29 -3.53 -25.08 -11.80
C ASN A 29 -3.25 -24.36 -10.46
N PRO A 30 -3.62 -23.07 -10.32
CA PRO A 30 -3.62 -22.45 -9.00
C PRO A 30 -4.60 -23.20 -8.08
N PRO A 31 -4.31 -23.29 -6.76
CA PRO A 31 -5.28 -23.77 -5.79
C PRO A 31 -6.58 -22.97 -5.93
N THR A 32 -7.73 -23.65 -5.93
CA THR A 32 -9.03 -22.98 -5.90
C THR A 32 -9.14 -22.20 -4.59
N THR A 33 -8.99 -20.89 -4.68
CA THR A 33 -9.20 -19.95 -3.57
C THR A 33 -10.39 -19.09 -3.90
N ASP A 34 -11.28 -18.91 -2.93
CA ASP A 34 -12.42 -18.00 -3.07
C ASP A 34 -11.96 -16.53 -3.10
N PHE A 35 -10.73 -16.26 -2.65
CA PHE A 35 -10.14 -14.92 -2.58
C PHE A 35 -8.83 -14.86 -3.40
N PRO A 36 -8.91 -14.72 -4.74
CA PRO A 36 -7.74 -14.67 -5.60
C PRO A 36 -6.95 -13.36 -5.50
N LYS A 37 -7.53 -12.33 -4.87
CA LYS A 37 -6.91 -11.02 -4.69
C LYS A 37 -7.00 -10.63 -3.22
N ALA A 38 -5.96 -9.95 -2.73
CA ALA A 38 -6.02 -9.32 -1.42
C ALA A 38 -7.17 -8.29 -1.39
N PRO A 39 -7.92 -8.20 -0.29
CA PRO A 39 -8.85 -7.10 -0.06
C PRO A 39 -8.13 -5.77 -0.20
N LYS A 40 -8.84 -4.73 -0.64
CA LYS A 40 -8.31 -3.37 -0.77
C LYS A 40 -9.14 -2.40 0.07
N GLY A 41 -8.51 -1.33 0.53
CA GLY A 41 -9.18 -0.28 1.32
C GLY A 41 -9.57 -0.74 2.72
N LEU A 42 -8.92 -1.80 3.23
CA LEU A 42 -9.03 -2.16 4.64
C LEU A 42 -8.01 -1.35 5.46
N PRO A 43 -8.29 -1.14 6.76
CA PRO A 43 -7.36 -0.53 7.70
C PRO A 43 -5.97 -1.16 7.64
N ILE A 44 -4.93 -0.37 7.88
CA ILE A 44 -3.54 -0.81 7.71
C ILE A 44 -3.17 -2.00 8.59
N ASP A 45 -3.70 -2.06 9.80
CA ASP A 45 -3.48 -3.10 10.79
C ASP A 45 -4.19 -4.43 10.48
N PHE A 46 -5.02 -4.47 9.44
CA PHE A 46 -5.56 -5.71 8.89
C PHE A 46 -4.47 -6.56 8.22
N TYR A 47 -3.44 -5.93 7.68
CA TYR A 47 -2.38 -6.61 6.95
C TYR A 47 -1.22 -6.97 7.87
N ASN A 48 -0.51 -8.06 7.56
CA ASN A 48 0.72 -8.36 8.28
C ASN A 48 1.84 -7.36 7.88
N MET A 49 2.51 -6.78 8.87
CA MET A 49 3.60 -5.80 8.68
C MET A 49 4.69 -6.26 7.70
N CYS A 50 5.18 -7.50 7.81
CA CYS A 50 6.26 -8.02 6.96
C CYS A 50 5.76 -8.13 5.52
N TRP A 51 4.55 -8.68 5.35
CA TRP A 51 3.93 -8.85 4.04
C TRP A 51 3.62 -7.52 3.36
N PHE A 52 3.17 -6.51 4.12
CA PHE A 52 2.92 -5.16 3.61
C PHE A 52 4.22 -4.47 3.19
N ASN A 53 5.25 -4.56 4.03
CA ASN A 53 6.57 -3.96 3.79
C ASN A 53 7.33 -4.63 2.64
N GLU A 54 6.99 -5.86 2.25
CA GLU A 54 7.55 -6.50 1.05
C GLU A 54 6.92 -5.98 -0.26
N LYS A 55 5.77 -5.31 -0.20
CA LYS A 55 5.11 -4.78 -1.41
C LYS A 55 5.83 -3.58 -1.98
N MET A 56 5.65 -3.34 -3.29
CA MET A 56 6.10 -2.12 -3.95
C MET A 56 5.35 -0.90 -3.39
N LEU A 57 6.01 0.26 -3.33
CA LEU A 57 5.43 1.50 -2.77
C LEU A 57 4.08 1.87 -3.43
N SER A 58 3.97 1.73 -4.76
CA SER A 58 2.71 1.97 -5.48
C SER A 58 1.59 1.02 -5.06
N GLN A 59 1.91 -0.24 -4.79
CA GLN A 59 0.93 -1.22 -4.32
C GLN A 59 0.48 -0.93 -2.89
N ARG A 60 1.38 -0.50 -2.01
CA ARG A 60 1.04 -0.16 -0.62
C ARG A 60 -0.02 0.94 -0.55
N ARG A 61 0.13 1.97 -1.38
CA ARG A 61 -0.82 3.10 -1.48
C ARG A 61 -2.23 2.66 -1.89
N ASP A 62 -2.34 1.70 -2.80
CA ASP A 62 -3.62 1.21 -3.31
C ASP A 62 -4.26 0.10 -2.45
N LEU A 63 -3.51 -0.47 -1.52
CA LEU A 63 -3.87 -1.70 -0.83
C LEU A 63 -4.60 -1.41 0.47
N ALA A 64 -4.01 -0.61 1.34
CA ALA A 64 -4.51 -0.34 2.68
C ALA A 64 -4.97 1.12 2.79
N ASP A 65 -6.02 1.32 3.59
CA ASP A 65 -6.37 2.64 4.09
C ASP A 65 -5.43 2.99 5.24
N VAL A 66 -4.49 3.88 4.96
CA VAL A 66 -3.52 4.40 5.93
C VAL A 66 -4.11 5.58 6.72
N GLY A 67 -5.40 5.86 6.61
CA GLY A 67 -6.08 6.84 7.46
C GLY A 67 -6.84 6.21 8.62
N THR A 68 -6.85 4.87 8.74
CA THR A 68 -7.73 4.14 9.67
C THR A 68 -7.04 2.95 10.33
N ILE A 69 -7.40 2.70 11.58
CA ILE A 69 -7.00 1.54 12.41
C ILE A 69 -8.26 0.92 12.98
N ALA A 70 -8.34 -0.41 12.96
CA ALA A 70 -9.48 -1.16 13.47
C ALA A 70 -9.18 -1.97 14.74
N PHE A 71 -7.92 -2.30 14.99
CA PHE A 71 -7.47 -3.20 16.03
C PHE A 71 -6.55 -2.51 17.03
N LEU A 72 -6.71 -2.91 18.28
CA LEU A 72 -5.73 -2.61 19.32
C LEU A 72 -4.48 -3.47 19.10
N ARG A 73 -3.31 -2.88 19.33
CA ARG A 73 -2.03 -3.60 19.26
C ARG A 73 -1.96 -4.74 20.27
N ASP A 74 -2.58 -4.55 21.44
CA ASP A 74 -2.74 -5.59 22.45
C ASP A 74 -4.15 -6.19 22.37
N ALA A 75 -4.24 -7.38 21.79
CA ALA A 75 -5.51 -8.09 21.63
C ALA A 75 -6.16 -8.48 22.97
N THR A 76 -5.38 -8.56 24.07
CA THR A 76 -5.93 -8.92 25.38
C THR A 76 -6.87 -7.85 25.93
N LYS A 77 -6.62 -6.59 25.56
CA LYS A 77 -7.46 -5.44 25.95
C LYS A 77 -8.77 -5.36 25.17
N SER A 78 -8.81 -5.97 23.98
CA SER A 78 -9.99 -5.93 23.11
C SER A 78 -11.24 -6.59 23.70
N LEU A 79 -11.10 -7.42 24.74
CA LEU A 79 -12.21 -8.10 25.40
C LEU A 79 -12.43 -7.61 26.85
N GLU A 80 -11.84 -6.48 27.23
CA GLU A 80 -12.05 -5.89 28.55
C GLU A 80 -13.44 -5.23 28.62
N PHE A 81 -14.20 -5.56 29.66
CA PHE A 81 -15.59 -5.13 29.85
C PHE A 81 -15.77 -3.61 30.04
N GLU A 82 -14.70 -2.86 30.29
CA GLU A 82 -14.73 -1.41 30.47
C GLU A 82 -13.66 -0.73 29.60
N ASP A 83 -13.68 -0.98 28.30
CA ASP A 83 -12.77 -0.27 27.42
C ASP A 83 -13.29 1.15 27.16
N LYS A 84 -12.50 2.16 27.55
CA LYS A 84 -12.86 3.58 27.36
C LYS A 84 -12.88 3.95 25.88
N ASP A 85 -12.16 3.17 25.07
CA ASP A 85 -11.99 3.40 23.65
C ASP A 85 -13.14 2.85 22.82
N GLU A 86 -13.95 1.92 23.34
CA GLU A 86 -15.12 1.38 22.64
C GLU A 86 -16.19 2.45 22.36
N LYS A 87 -16.30 3.45 23.25
CA LYS A 87 -17.22 4.59 23.08
C LYS A 87 -16.65 5.70 22.20
N MET A 88 -15.39 5.58 21.81
CA MET A 88 -14.70 6.56 20.99
C MET A 88 -15.15 6.41 19.53
N GLY A 89 -15.20 7.51 18.79
CA GLY A 89 -15.44 7.43 17.34
C GLY A 89 -14.18 6.95 16.61
N ASP A 90 -14.35 6.31 15.45
CA ASP A 90 -13.27 5.70 14.65
C ASP A 90 -12.08 6.65 14.41
N LYS A 91 -12.35 7.94 14.15
CA LYS A 91 -11.30 8.95 13.93
C LYS A 91 -10.46 9.17 15.17
N SER A 92 -11.12 9.44 16.29
CA SER A 92 -10.45 9.64 17.58
C SER A 92 -9.73 8.37 18.06
N PHE A 93 -10.30 7.19 17.77
CA PHE A 93 -9.66 5.90 18.05
C PHE A 93 -8.39 5.73 17.23
N THR A 94 -8.47 6.04 15.94
CA THR A 94 -7.33 5.99 15.02
C THR A 94 -6.24 6.94 15.49
N ASP A 95 -6.54 8.21 15.73
CA ASP A 95 -5.56 9.21 16.17
C ASP A 95 -4.83 8.79 17.45
N LYS A 96 -5.55 8.17 18.39
CA LYS A 96 -4.99 7.70 19.67
C LYS A 96 -4.02 6.52 19.48
N ASN A 97 -4.35 5.58 18.59
CA ASN A 97 -3.61 4.33 18.42
C ASN A 97 -2.64 4.37 17.23
N TRP A 98 -2.64 5.46 16.45
CA TRP A 98 -1.89 5.60 15.20
C TRP A 98 -0.41 5.31 15.37
N ASP A 99 0.25 6.09 16.22
CA ASP A 99 1.70 6.02 16.41
C ASP A 99 2.17 4.63 16.82
N GLU A 100 1.42 3.94 17.67
CA GLU A 100 1.80 2.62 18.17
C GLU A 100 1.53 1.52 17.13
N ALA A 101 0.41 1.59 16.41
CA ALA A 101 0.04 0.61 15.40
C ALA A 101 0.92 0.70 14.15
N THR A 102 1.28 1.91 13.71
CA THR A 102 2.04 2.11 12.47
C THR A 102 3.55 2.05 12.62
N LYS A 103 4.06 1.91 13.85
CA LYS A 103 5.50 1.92 14.17
C LYS A 103 6.34 0.95 13.33
N GLU A 104 5.76 -0.19 12.94
CA GLU A 104 6.43 -1.27 12.22
C GLU A 104 6.15 -1.27 10.72
N TYR A 105 5.31 -0.34 10.24
CA TYR A 105 4.94 -0.22 8.84
C TYR A 105 5.83 0.81 8.13
N ASN A 106 6.33 0.45 6.95
CA ASN A 106 7.10 1.35 6.11
C ASN A 106 6.16 2.23 5.27
N LEU A 107 5.88 3.43 5.80
CA LEU A 107 4.94 4.42 5.29
C LEU A 107 5.58 5.53 4.45
N ASP A 108 6.79 5.32 3.92
CA ASP A 108 7.59 6.31 3.19
C ASP A 108 6.84 6.99 2.02
N PHE A 109 5.84 6.30 1.44
CA PHE A 109 5.03 6.82 0.34
C PHE A 109 4.05 7.94 0.75
N LEU A 110 3.75 8.10 2.04
CA LEU A 110 2.95 9.22 2.55
C LEU A 110 3.71 10.54 2.50
N PHE A 111 5.04 10.48 2.62
CA PHE A 111 5.91 11.66 2.71
C PHE A 111 6.49 12.09 1.36
N SER A 112 6.00 11.57 0.23
CA SER A 112 6.42 12.05 -1.09
C SER A 112 6.05 13.54 -1.23
N PRO A 113 7.03 14.45 -1.35
CA PRO A 113 6.75 15.84 -1.66
C PRO A 113 6.40 15.91 -3.14
N GLU A 114 5.11 15.92 -3.46
CA GLU A 114 4.51 16.57 -4.63
C GLU A 114 3.05 16.13 -4.78
N GLN A 115 2.11 17.05 -4.57
CA GLN A 115 1.18 17.59 -5.57
C GLN A 115 0.14 18.49 -4.87
N ASP A 116 0.54 19.74 -4.55
CA ASP A 116 -0.42 20.85 -4.56
C ASP A 116 -0.84 21.04 -6.02
N SER A 117 -2.02 20.54 -6.35
CA SER A 117 -2.73 20.95 -7.56
C SER A 117 -3.49 22.22 -7.21
N GLU A 118 -2.84 23.36 -7.38
CA GLU A 118 -3.54 24.64 -7.53
C GLU A 118 -4.06 24.71 -8.96
N ASP A 119 -5.38 24.51 -9.09
CA ASP A 119 -6.15 24.89 -10.26
C ASP A 119 -6.13 26.44 -10.40
N GLU A 120 -5.61 26.96 -11.52
CA GLU A 120 -6.00 28.25 -12.11
C GLU A 120 -6.14 28.16 -13.64
#